data_AF-A0A5P2AWC8-F1
#
_entry.id   AF-A0A5P2AWC8-F1
#
_cell.length_a   1.000
_cell.length_b   1.000
_cell.length_c   1.000
_cell.angle_alpha   90.00
_cell.angle_beta   90.00
_cell.angle_gamma   90.00
#
_symmetry.space_group_name_H-M   'P 1'
#
loop_
_entity.id
_entity.type
_entity.pdbx_description
1 polymer ?
#
loop_
_entity_poly.entity_id
_entity_poly.type
_entity_poly.pdbx_seq_one_letter_code
_entity_poly.pdbx_strand_id
1 'polypeptide(L)'
;MRRVLLVPLLAMTLTGCSFLGQDTPCTRADADSDVSAVRQPADFGGRDAVRIRLCVDGTCEQRTSGSPDDPFASLSVRLPDDIGSSTVQVRLTVTSVQSGATVVEDSTRARLTEQHPNGTSCPPTVWTATFRAHPDKGLTSPEGMKLQ
;
A
#
# COMPACT_ATOMS: atom_id res chain seq x y z
N MET A 1 4.14 82.52 -1.02
CA MET A 1 3.16 81.89 -1.92
C MET A 1 3.41 80.38 -1.91
N ARG A 2 2.40 79.60 -1.50
CA ARG A 2 2.38 78.13 -1.39
C ARG A 2 2.30 77.48 -2.78
N ARG A 3 3.15 76.50 -3.07
CA ARG A 3 2.94 75.43 -4.08
C ARG A 3 3.63 74.17 -3.57
N VAL A 4 2.94 73.36 -2.76
CA VAL A 4 2.17 72.16 -3.14
C VAL A 4 3.08 71.10 -3.78
N LEU A 5 3.46 70.14 -2.93
CA LEU A 5 4.08 68.85 -3.24
C LEU A 5 3.12 68.01 -4.11
N LEU A 6 3.65 67.35 -5.14
CA LEU A 6 2.98 66.22 -5.80
C LEU A 6 4.01 65.16 -6.15
N VAL A 7 4.03 64.13 -5.31
CA VAL A 7 4.71 62.84 -5.48
C VAL A 7 3.93 62.02 -6.52
N PRO A 8 4.55 61.46 -7.57
CA PRO A 8 3.85 60.50 -8.41
C PRO A 8 3.84 59.14 -7.71
N LEU A 9 2.63 58.64 -7.42
CA LEU A 9 2.36 57.30 -6.91
C LEU A 9 2.86 56.23 -7.87
N LEU A 10 3.69 55.32 -7.36
CA LEU A 10 3.94 54.00 -7.94
C LEU A 10 2.65 53.17 -7.86
N ALA A 11 1.97 53.00 -8.98
CA ALA A 11 0.92 51.99 -9.12
C ALA A 11 1.59 50.62 -9.30
N MET A 12 1.82 49.90 -8.19
CA MET A 12 2.15 48.48 -8.25
C MET A 12 0.89 47.72 -8.68
N THR A 13 0.91 47.19 -9.89
CA THR A 13 -0.06 46.21 -10.37
C THR A 13 0.08 44.93 -9.55
N LEU A 14 -0.78 44.72 -8.56
CA LEU A 14 -0.99 43.39 -7.98
C LEU A 14 -1.75 42.54 -8.99
N THR A 15 -1.06 42.03 -10.01
CA THR A 15 -1.50 40.80 -10.69
C THR A 15 -1.24 39.67 -9.69
N GLY A 16 -2.23 39.43 -8.82
CA GLY A 16 -2.30 38.20 -8.05
C GLY A 16 -2.39 37.05 -9.04
N CYS A 17 -1.27 36.37 -9.25
CA CYS A 17 -1.21 35.10 -9.99
C CYS A 17 -1.89 34.02 -9.14
N SER A 18 -3.22 34.01 -9.14
CA SER A 18 -4.04 32.98 -8.52
C SER A 18 -5.02 32.41 -9.54
N PHE A 19 -4.57 32.07 -10.76
CA PHE A 19 -5.53 31.69 -11.82
C PHE A 19 -5.05 30.69 -12.88
N LEU A 20 -4.02 29.86 -12.64
CA LEU A 20 -3.65 28.77 -13.57
C LEU A 20 -3.24 27.46 -12.88
N GLY A 21 -3.93 27.09 -11.80
CA GLY A 21 -3.93 25.72 -11.29
C GLY A 21 -5.35 25.40 -10.87
N GLN A 22 -5.99 24.40 -11.49
CA GLN A 22 -7.26 23.91 -10.99
C GLN A 22 -6.98 23.31 -9.60
N ASP A 23 -7.27 24.06 -8.53
CA ASP A 23 -7.27 23.55 -7.16
C ASP A 23 -8.44 22.56 -7.02
N THR A 24 -8.27 21.39 -7.61
CA THR A 24 -9.19 20.27 -7.40
C THR A 24 -8.96 19.82 -5.97
N PRO A 25 -9.95 19.92 -5.08
CA PRO A 25 -9.75 19.53 -3.69
C PRO A 25 -9.43 18.04 -3.63
N CYS A 26 -8.21 17.71 -3.20
CA CYS A 26 -7.78 16.33 -2.98
C CYS A 26 -8.29 15.84 -1.63
N THR A 27 -8.66 14.56 -1.54
CA THR A 27 -8.75 13.88 -0.24
C THR A 27 -7.34 13.78 0.36
N ARG A 28 -7.24 13.64 1.69
CA ARG A 28 -5.97 13.48 2.40
C ARG A 28 -5.88 12.06 2.97
N ALA A 29 -5.71 11.09 2.09
CA ALA A 29 -5.35 9.72 2.44
C ALA A 29 -3.85 9.53 2.21
N ASP A 30 -3.15 9.09 3.26
CA ASP A 30 -1.75 8.65 3.13
C ASP A 30 -1.74 7.17 2.75
N ALA A 31 -0.79 6.77 1.90
CA ALA A 31 -0.58 5.38 1.52
C ALA A 31 0.89 5.16 1.13
N ASP A 32 1.34 3.93 1.30
CA ASP A 32 2.66 3.47 0.83
C ASP A 32 2.48 2.45 -0.30
N SER A 33 3.54 2.22 -1.06
CA SER A 33 3.60 1.09 -2.00
C SER A 33 3.87 -0.20 -1.20
N ASP A 34 3.10 -1.26 -1.46
CA ASP A 34 3.24 -2.53 -0.75
C ASP A 34 2.81 -3.74 -1.59
N VAL A 35 3.32 -4.92 -1.23
CA VAL A 35 2.70 -6.19 -1.62
C VAL A 35 2.08 -6.83 -0.40
N SER A 36 0.80 -7.19 -0.51
CA SER A 36 0.03 -7.78 0.57
C SER A 36 -0.42 -9.20 0.27
N ALA A 37 -0.45 -10.03 1.31
CA ALA A 37 -1.10 -11.33 1.32
C ALA A 37 -2.27 -11.29 2.31
N VAL A 38 -3.49 -11.47 1.81
CA VAL A 38 -4.71 -11.62 2.61
C VAL A 38 -5.02 -13.10 2.83
N ARG A 39 -5.64 -13.41 3.97
CA ARG A 39 -6.04 -14.78 4.32
C ARG A 39 -7.43 -14.80 4.94
N GLN A 40 -8.10 -15.95 4.88
CA GLN A 40 -9.24 -16.18 5.75
C GLN A 40 -8.75 -16.71 7.11
N PRO A 41 -9.36 -16.27 8.22
CA PRO A 41 -9.01 -16.78 9.56
C PRO A 41 -9.07 -18.30 9.70
N ALA A 42 -9.93 -18.98 8.92
CA ALA A 42 -10.06 -20.44 8.94
C ALA A 42 -9.02 -21.19 8.09
N ASP A 43 -8.31 -20.52 7.17
CA ASP A 43 -7.50 -21.17 6.13
C ASP A 43 -6.34 -22.01 6.69
N PHE A 44 -5.82 -21.69 7.87
CA PHE A 44 -4.60 -22.30 8.41
C PHE A 44 -4.79 -22.84 9.83
N GLY A 45 -6.01 -23.26 10.16
CA GLY A 45 -6.37 -23.74 11.48
C GLY A 45 -6.70 -22.62 12.47
N GLY A 46 -6.66 -22.96 13.76
CA GLY A 46 -7.08 -22.08 14.85
C GLY A 46 -6.00 -21.10 15.31
N ARG A 47 -6.13 -20.68 16.58
CA ARG A 47 -5.22 -19.76 17.25
C ARG A 47 -3.77 -20.21 17.11
N ASP A 48 -2.90 -19.30 16.68
CA ASP A 48 -1.45 -19.46 16.62
C ASP A 48 -0.95 -20.74 15.91
N ALA A 49 -1.75 -21.29 14.99
CA ALA A 49 -1.48 -22.56 14.33
C ALA A 49 -0.30 -22.49 13.34
N VAL A 50 -0.16 -21.37 12.64
CA VAL A 50 0.89 -21.19 11.62
C VAL A 50 1.61 -19.86 11.73
N ARG A 51 2.86 -19.84 11.28
CA ARG A 51 3.63 -18.63 10.98
C ARG A 51 3.62 -18.41 9.48
N ILE A 52 3.12 -17.26 9.07
CA ILE A 52 3.05 -16.82 7.67
C ILE A 52 4.16 -15.82 7.44
N ARG A 53 4.98 -16.08 6.43
CA ARG A 53 6.07 -15.20 5.98
C ARG A 53 5.83 -14.84 4.52
N LEU A 54 5.83 -13.54 4.24
CA LEU A 54 5.75 -12.99 2.90
C LEU A 54 7.06 -12.26 2.62
N CYS A 55 7.67 -12.55 1.47
CA CYS A 55 8.87 -11.86 1.02
C CYS A 55 8.65 -11.24 -0.36
N VAL A 56 9.20 -10.04 -0.55
CA VAL A 56 9.25 -9.34 -1.84
C VAL A 56 10.69 -8.93 -2.11
N ASP A 57 11.26 -9.44 -3.20
CA ASP A 57 12.66 -9.20 -3.59
C ASP A 57 13.68 -9.37 -2.45
N GLY A 58 13.39 -10.28 -1.52
CA GLY A 58 14.24 -10.61 -0.37
C GLY A 58 13.90 -9.90 0.94
N THR A 59 13.13 -8.80 0.90
CA THR A 59 12.58 -8.16 2.11
C THR A 59 11.38 -8.95 2.59
N CYS A 60 11.32 -9.29 3.88
CA CYS A 60 10.29 -10.17 4.40
C CYS A 60 9.59 -9.61 5.63
N GLU A 61 8.29 -9.83 5.68
CA GLU A 61 7.48 -9.67 6.87
C GLU A 61 6.93 -11.03 7.29
N GLN A 62 6.68 -11.19 8.59
CA GLN A 62 6.10 -12.43 9.12
C GLN A 62 5.15 -12.16 10.28
N ARG A 63 4.06 -12.92 10.32
CA ARG A 63 3.14 -12.96 11.46
C ARG A 63 2.63 -14.37 11.70
N THR A 64 2.40 -14.68 12.97
CA THR A 64 1.64 -15.87 13.37
C THR A 64 0.16 -15.63 13.07
N SER A 65 -0.63 -16.68 12.76
CA SER A 65 -2.06 -16.63 12.36
C SER A 65 -3.02 -15.96 13.35
N GLY A 66 -2.51 -15.44 14.46
CA GLY A 66 -3.21 -14.63 15.45
C GLY A 66 -4.13 -15.44 16.34
N SER A 67 -4.52 -14.86 17.46
CA SER A 67 -5.66 -15.32 18.26
C SER A 67 -6.91 -14.53 17.87
N PRO A 68 -8.12 -14.96 18.30
CA PRO A 68 -9.32 -14.15 18.14
C PRO A 68 -9.22 -12.73 18.73
N ASP A 69 -8.30 -12.51 19.68
CA ASP A 69 -8.08 -11.22 20.35
C ASP A 69 -7.08 -10.31 19.61
N ASP A 70 -6.27 -10.87 18.69
CA ASP A 70 -5.39 -10.14 17.75
C ASP A 70 -5.54 -10.78 16.35
N PRO A 71 -6.72 -10.62 15.73
CA PRO A 71 -6.96 -11.19 14.41
C PRO A 71 -6.11 -10.44 13.39
N PHE A 72 -5.35 -11.18 12.59
CA PHE A 72 -4.65 -10.61 11.44
C PHE A 72 -5.25 -11.18 10.15
N ALA A 73 -5.76 -10.28 9.30
CA ALA A 73 -6.36 -10.61 8.01
C ALA A 73 -5.37 -10.45 6.84
N SER A 74 -4.35 -9.60 7.00
CA SER A 74 -3.36 -9.28 5.97
C SER A 74 -1.94 -9.11 6.50
N LEU A 75 -0.98 -9.50 5.68
CA LEU A 75 0.45 -9.26 5.90
C LEU A 75 0.98 -8.47 4.70
N SER A 76 1.53 -7.28 4.93
CA SER A 76 2.07 -6.41 3.87
C SER A 76 3.58 -6.26 4.03
N VAL A 77 4.29 -6.30 2.91
CA VAL A 77 5.71 -5.93 2.82
C VAL A 77 5.78 -4.57 2.10
N ARG A 78 6.28 -3.55 2.81
CA ARG A 78 6.47 -2.21 2.23
C ARG A 78 7.55 -2.24 1.15
N LEU A 79 7.29 -1.55 0.04
CA LEU A 79 8.21 -1.37 -1.07
C LEU A 79 8.95 -0.02 -0.94
N PRO A 80 10.11 0.15 -1.60
CA PRO A 80 10.76 1.44 -1.70
C PRO A 80 9.84 2.52 -2.29
N ASP A 81 9.97 3.76 -1.82
CA ASP A 81 9.13 4.89 -2.26
C ASP A 81 9.28 5.20 -3.77
N ASP A 82 10.42 4.82 -4.37
CA ASP A 82 10.76 5.03 -5.79
C ASP A 82 10.48 3.80 -6.68
N ILE A 83 9.77 2.78 -6.18
CA ILE A 83 9.58 1.48 -6.86
C ILE A 83 8.97 1.58 -8.27
N GLY A 84 8.06 2.54 -8.48
CA GLY A 84 7.43 2.79 -9.77
C GLY A 84 6.73 1.58 -10.41
N SER A 85 6.53 1.65 -11.73
CA SER A 85 5.98 0.54 -12.52
C SER A 85 7.01 -0.57 -12.64
N SER A 86 6.85 -1.63 -11.86
CA SER A 86 7.80 -2.74 -11.82
C SER A 86 7.10 -4.10 -11.70
N THR A 87 7.90 -5.15 -11.85
CA THR A 87 7.50 -6.53 -11.55
C THR A 87 8.44 -7.07 -10.49
N VAL A 88 7.89 -7.50 -9.36
CA VAL A 88 8.64 -7.94 -8.18
C VAL A 88 8.51 -9.44 -7.97
N GLN A 89 9.53 -10.08 -7.40
CA GLN A 89 9.47 -11.49 -7.01
C GLN A 89 8.82 -11.60 -5.63
N VAL A 90 7.74 -12.37 -5.54
CA VAL A 90 7.00 -12.64 -4.30
C VAL A 90 7.23 -14.09 -3.88
N ARG A 91 7.41 -14.31 -2.59
CA ARG A 91 7.49 -15.65 -1.99
C ARG A 91 6.63 -15.72 -0.73
N LEU A 92 5.80 -16.76 -0.66
CA LEU A 92 5.02 -17.13 0.51
C LEU A 92 5.62 -18.38 1.14
N THR A 93 5.77 -18.36 2.46
CA THR A 93 6.04 -19.56 3.24
C THR A 93 5.10 -19.58 4.44
N VAL A 94 4.43 -20.70 4.65
CA VAL A 94 3.59 -20.94 5.82
C VAL A 94 4.13 -22.16 6.55
N THR A 95 4.42 -21.99 7.83
CA THR A 95 5.04 -23.02 8.66
C THR A 95 4.14 -23.31 9.86
N SER A 96 3.89 -24.59 10.13
CA SER A 96 3.20 -25.02 11.35
C SER A 96 4.01 -24.59 12.57
N VAL A 97 3.39 -23.87 13.51
CA VAL A 97 4.06 -23.47 14.76
C VAL A 97 4.35 -24.69 15.62
N GLN A 98 3.45 -25.67 15.63
CA GLN A 98 3.56 -26.88 16.46
C GLN A 98 4.68 -27.81 16.01
N SER A 99 4.76 -28.08 14.70
CA SER A 99 5.70 -29.07 14.14
C SER A 99 6.95 -28.46 13.52
N GLY A 100 6.94 -27.16 13.21
CA GLY A 100 7.98 -26.51 12.42
C GLY A 100 7.97 -26.89 10.94
N ALA A 101 7.05 -27.75 10.50
CA ALA A 101 6.98 -28.16 9.10
C ALA A 101 6.41 -27.04 8.22
N THR A 102 7.01 -26.85 7.04
CA THR A 102 6.42 -26.01 5.99
C THR A 102 5.16 -26.70 5.47
N VAL A 103 4.03 -26.01 5.59
CA VAL A 103 2.73 -26.48 5.10
C VAL A 103 2.37 -25.87 3.75
N VAL A 104 2.90 -24.68 3.46
CA VAL A 104 2.79 -24.03 2.15
C VAL A 104 4.11 -23.36 1.82
N GLU A 105 4.59 -23.55 0.60
CA GLU A 105 5.65 -22.75 0.01
C GLU A 105 5.28 -22.47 -1.44
N ASP A 106 5.29 -21.20 -1.82
CA ASP A 106 4.98 -20.79 -3.18
C ASP A 106 5.69 -19.49 -3.55
N SER A 107 5.87 -19.24 -4.84
CA SER A 107 6.50 -18.04 -5.34
C SER A 107 5.94 -17.64 -6.71
N THR A 108 5.82 -16.33 -6.93
CA THR A 108 5.31 -15.79 -8.19
C THR A 108 5.94 -14.43 -8.49
N ARG A 109 5.76 -13.95 -9.72
CA ARG A 109 6.12 -12.59 -10.10
C ARG A 109 4.87 -11.73 -10.16
N ALA A 110 4.89 -10.60 -9.48
CA ALA A 110 3.76 -9.69 -9.39
C ALA A 110 4.06 -8.41 -10.17
N ARG A 111 3.25 -8.10 -11.18
CA ARG A 111 3.26 -6.77 -11.78
C ARG A 111 2.52 -5.82 -10.85
N LEU A 112 3.19 -4.76 -10.42
CA LEU A 112 2.57 -3.76 -9.55
C LEU A 112 1.54 -2.95 -10.33
N THR A 113 0.47 -2.59 -9.63
CA THR A 113 -0.61 -1.77 -10.17
C THR A 113 -0.56 -0.40 -9.51
N GLU A 114 -0.62 0.63 -10.34
CA GLU A 114 -0.69 2.01 -9.90
C GLU A 114 -2.03 2.30 -9.20
N GLN A 115 -1.97 2.99 -8.07
CA GLN A 115 -3.11 3.44 -7.30
C GLN A 115 -2.96 4.92 -6.99
N HIS A 116 -4.09 5.64 -7.01
CA HIS A 116 -4.18 7.04 -6.64
C HIS A 116 -5.20 7.22 -5.51
N PRO A 117 -4.78 7.06 -4.24
CA PRO A 117 -5.69 7.13 -3.09
C PRO A 117 -6.49 8.44 -3.00
N ASN A 118 -5.93 9.53 -3.55
CA ASN A 118 -6.55 10.86 -3.53
C ASN A 118 -7.07 11.31 -4.90
N GLY A 119 -7.09 10.43 -5.91
CA GLY A 119 -7.43 10.74 -7.30
C GLY A 119 -6.20 10.98 -8.18
N THR A 120 -6.35 10.82 -9.50
CA THR A 120 -5.24 10.74 -10.47
C THR A 120 -4.35 11.99 -10.54
N SER A 121 -4.87 13.15 -10.14
CA SER A 121 -4.12 14.42 -10.11
C SER A 121 -3.57 14.77 -8.72
N CYS A 122 -3.74 13.88 -7.73
CA CYS A 122 -3.46 14.15 -6.33
C CYS A 122 -2.46 13.12 -5.76
N PRO A 123 -1.39 13.56 -5.09
CA PRO A 123 -0.46 12.65 -4.44
C PRO A 123 -1.08 11.96 -3.22
N PRO A 124 -0.53 10.81 -2.78
CA PRO A 124 0.56 10.06 -3.42
C PRO A 124 0.06 9.21 -4.61
N THR A 125 0.99 8.81 -5.47
CA THR A 125 0.79 7.67 -6.37
C THR A 125 1.52 6.49 -5.75
N VAL A 126 0.85 5.36 -5.55
CA VAL A 126 1.42 4.18 -4.92
C VAL A 126 1.29 2.96 -5.82
N TRP A 127 2.17 2.00 -5.66
CA TRP A 127 2.25 0.80 -6.49
C TRP A 127 2.02 -0.43 -5.63
N THR A 128 0.96 -1.17 -5.91
CA THR A 128 0.54 -2.29 -5.04
C THR A 128 0.30 -3.58 -5.80
N ALA A 129 0.41 -4.69 -5.09
CA ALA A 129 -0.11 -5.99 -5.52
C ALA A 129 -0.69 -6.74 -4.31
N THR A 130 -1.82 -7.42 -4.50
CA THR A 130 -2.45 -8.18 -3.42
C THR A 130 -2.69 -9.61 -3.86
N PHE A 131 -2.39 -10.55 -2.97
CA PHE A 131 -2.61 -11.98 -3.16
C PHE A 131 -3.47 -12.54 -2.04
N ARG A 132 -4.19 -13.61 -2.34
CA ARG A 132 -4.68 -14.54 -1.33
C ARG A 132 -3.59 -15.55 -0.97
N ALA A 133 -3.32 -15.72 0.32
CA ALA A 133 -2.62 -16.89 0.84
C ALA A 133 -3.61 -18.06 1.03
N HIS A 134 -3.58 -19.03 0.12
CA HIS A 134 -4.44 -20.21 0.12
C HIS A 134 -3.70 -21.42 0.70
N PRO A 135 -4.34 -22.24 1.57
CA PRO A 135 -3.67 -23.39 2.19
C PRO A 135 -3.20 -24.46 1.20
N ASP A 136 -3.99 -24.77 0.18
CA ASP A 136 -3.59 -25.79 -0.81
C ASP A 136 -2.90 -25.23 -2.06
N LYS A 137 -3.10 -23.94 -2.37
CA LYS A 137 -2.72 -23.35 -3.67
C LYS A 137 -1.63 -22.29 -3.59
N GLY A 138 -1.19 -21.90 -2.38
CA GLY A 138 -0.20 -20.83 -2.24
C GLY A 138 -0.78 -19.46 -2.57
N LEU A 139 -0.06 -18.69 -3.40
CA LEU A 139 -0.44 -17.33 -3.80
C LEU A 139 -1.46 -17.38 -4.94
N THR A 140 -2.66 -16.87 -4.68
CA THR A 140 -3.77 -16.84 -5.65
C THR A 140 -4.37 -15.44 -5.76
N SER A 141 -5.21 -15.20 -6.76
CA SER A 141 -5.96 -13.93 -6.87
C SER A 141 -6.85 -13.72 -5.63
N PRO A 142 -6.90 -12.51 -5.05
CA PRO A 142 -7.81 -12.18 -3.96
C PRO A 142 -9.26 -11.97 -4.44
N GLU A 143 -9.52 -11.92 -5.75
CA GLU A 143 -10.86 -11.69 -6.30
C GLU A 143 -11.88 -12.73 -5.81
N GLY A 144 -13.07 -12.26 -5.46
CA GLY A 144 -14.15 -13.10 -4.94
C GLY A 144 -14.00 -13.49 -3.46
N MET A 145 -12.92 -13.06 -2.78
CA MET A 145 -12.80 -13.25 -1.34
C MET A 145 -13.72 -12.28 -0.59
N LYS A 146 -14.58 -12.84 0.27
CA LYS A 146 -15.31 -12.04 1.27
C LYS A 146 -14.39 -11.82 2.47
N LEU A 147 -13.86 -10.60 2.57
CA LEU A 147 -13.28 -10.09 3.80
C LEU A 147 -14.49 -9.63 4.64
N GLN A 148 -14.83 -10.40 5.67
CA GLN A 148 -15.96 -10.11 6.57
C GLN A 148 -15.62 -9.01 7.56
#